data_AF-A0A7C0YI29-F1
#
_entry.id   AF-A0A7C0YI29-F1
#
_cell.length_a   1.000
_cell.length_b   1.000
_cell.length_c   1.000
_cell.angle_alpha   90.00
_cell.angle_beta   90.00
_cell.angle_gamma   90.00
#
_symmetry.space_group_name_H-M   'P 1'
#
loop_
_entity.id
_entity.type
_entity.pdbx_description
1 polymer ?
#
loop_
_entity_poly.entity_id
_entity_poly.type
_entity_poly.pdbx_seq_one_letter_code
_entity_poly.pdbx_strand_id
1 'polypeptide(L)'
;MKGAYILVLYLPHHGHVGIGRLNDIFFKRGFYAYVGSAMGGLEARLKRHLQKRKKTHWHIDYFLRAAEIIDVVIIETNIRIECSVASFLGKSYPAIRKFGATDCKCNGHLFYLGKKRDSFNNLIEKGMLKISGLQGLQDRKRASKIRGVLFDLDGTLTLPGAIDFPAIKREMGCPIGVPILEYIESQPEGQKERLWTILERHEQRAAEISLPNVNAEQCLKALKARGVRLGIITRNSASSVKKVLSKFQQVKEDTFEAIITREMALPKPHPQGVEMAAKKMRITPLEMLVVGDYRFDIIAGKVIGAKTALLKNTVMPYDPDLEPIPDYRISTLMELLRYIP
;
A
#
# COMPACT_ATOMS: atom_id res chain seq x y z
N MET A 1 17.05 -0.03 16.02
CA MET A 1 17.14 -1.42 15.51
C MET A 1 18.36 -1.56 14.59
N LYS A 2 19.03 -2.72 14.57
CA LYS A 2 20.21 -3.02 13.71
C LYS A 2 19.87 -4.13 12.72
N GLY A 3 20.61 -4.21 11.62
CA GLY A 3 20.47 -5.32 10.68
C GLY A 3 20.95 -5.01 9.27
N ALA A 4 20.35 -5.70 8.30
CA ALA A 4 20.54 -5.47 6.88
C ALA A 4 19.22 -5.04 6.23
N TYR A 5 19.30 -4.49 5.02
CA TYR A 5 18.12 -4.11 4.25
C TYR A 5 18.35 -4.38 2.76
N ILE A 6 17.25 -4.49 2.03
CA ILE A 6 17.25 -4.53 0.56
C ILE A 6 16.38 -3.38 0.07
N LEU A 7 16.96 -2.43 -0.66
CA LEU A 7 16.18 -1.43 -1.38
C LEU A 7 15.74 -2.04 -2.71
N VAL A 8 14.44 -2.00 -2.98
CA VAL A 8 13.89 -2.32 -4.29
C VAL A 8 13.73 -1.02 -5.06
N LEU A 9 14.36 -0.97 -6.22
CA LEU A 9 14.52 0.24 -7.00
C LEU A 9 13.91 0.05 -8.38
N TYR A 10 13.37 1.11 -8.97
CA TYR A 10 12.98 1.14 -10.36
C TYR A 10 13.75 2.23 -11.10
N LEU A 11 14.38 1.84 -12.20
CA LEU A 11 15.03 2.75 -13.13
C LEU A 11 14.11 2.92 -14.36
N PRO A 12 13.52 4.12 -14.59
CA PRO A 12 12.55 4.34 -15.66
C PRO A 12 13.15 4.35 -17.07
N HIS A 13 14.43 4.71 -17.21
CA HIS A 13 15.11 4.82 -18.50
C HIS A 13 16.45 4.07 -18.49
N HIS A 14 16.81 3.43 -19.60
CA HIS A 14 18.16 2.91 -19.73
C HIS A 14 19.13 4.07 -19.90
N GLY A 15 20.36 3.93 -19.44
CA GLY A 15 21.34 5.00 -19.57
C GLY A 15 22.59 4.81 -18.73
N HIS A 16 23.52 5.71 -18.97
CA HIS A 16 24.78 5.82 -18.25
C HIS A 16 24.58 6.62 -16.97
N VAL A 17 25.07 6.09 -15.84
CA VAL A 17 25.06 6.78 -14.55
C VAL A 17 26.48 6.77 -13.98
N GLY A 18 27.01 7.96 -13.69
CA GLY A 18 28.31 8.12 -13.02
C GLY A 18 28.25 7.70 -11.55
N ILE A 19 28.88 6.58 -11.21
CA ILE A 19 28.89 5.99 -9.86
C ILE A 19 30.23 6.25 -9.16
N GLY A 20 30.53 7.52 -8.87
CA GLY A 20 31.74 7.91 -8.13
C GLY A 20 33.01 7.24 -8.67
N ARG A 21 33.71 6.47 -7.81
CA ARG A 21 34.95 5.75 -8.17
C ARG A 21 34.77 4.55 -9.09
N LEU A 22 33.54 4.08 -9.30
CA LEU A 22 33.25 3.03 -10.30
C LEU A 22 33.11 3.58 -11.72
N ASN A 23 33.28 4.90 -11.88
CA ASN A 23 33.07 5.61 -13.13
C ASN A 23 31.64 5.39 -13.66
N ASP A 24 31.49 5.57 -14.96
CA ASP A 24 30.21 5.53 -15.64
C ASP A 24 29.78 4.09 -15.95
N ILE A 25 28.57 3.73 -15.54
CA ILE A 25 28.01 2.39 -15.72
C ILE A 25 26.72 2.50 -16.52
N PHE A 26 26.58 1.67 -17.56
CA PHE A 26 25.32 1.54 -18.27
C PHE A 26 24.34 0.66 -17.50
N PHE A 27 23.16 1.22 -17.21
CA PHE A 27 22.05 0.53 -16.57
C PHE A 27 20.90 0.31 -17.55
N LYS A 28 20.31 -0.89 -17.52
CA LYS A 28 19.09 -1.20 -18.27
C LYS A 28 17.87 -0.70 -17.50
N ARG A 29 16.86 -0.17 -18.21
CA ARG A 29 15.54 0.09 -17.61
C ARG A 29 15.03 -1.17 -16.89
N GLY A 30 14.44 -0.98 -15.71
CA GLY A 30 13.81 -2.06 -14.95
C GLY A 30 14.07 -1.99 -13.46
N PHE A 31 13.80 -3.10 -12.78
CA PHE A 31 13.91 -3.21 -11.34
C PHE A 31 15.30 -3.64 -10.90
N TYR A 32 15.72 -3.14 -9.74
CA TYR A 32 16.98 -3.49 -9.10
C TYR A 32 16.77 -3.78 -7.62
N ALA A 33 17.61 -4.64 -7.05
CA ALA A 33 17.70 -4.86 -5.62
C ALA A 33 19.08 -4.45 -5.12
N TYR A 34 19.14 -3.55 -4.14
CA TYR A 34 20.39 -3.15 -3.49
C TYR A 34 20.43 -3.67 -2.05
N VAL A 35 21.41 -4.48 -1.72
CA VAL A 35 21.64 -5.00 -0.37
C VAL A 35 22.57 -4.06 0.38
N GLY A 36 22.20 -3.69 1.61
CA GLY A 36 23.05 -2.86 2.47
C GLY A 36 23.01 -3.26 3.93
N SER A 37 24.06 -2.91 4.67
CA SER A 37 24.16 -3.07 6.12
C SER A 37 23.79 -1.79 6.86
N ALA A 38 23.13 -1.97 8.00
CA ALA A 38 22.74 -0.92 8.93
C ALA A 38 23.03 -1.33 10.39
N MET A 39 24.23 -1.87 10.66
CA MET A 39 24.65 -2.25 12.01
C MET A 39 24.80 -1.07 12.99
N GLY A 40 24.85 0.16 12.48
CA GLY A 40 24.79 1.39 13.28
C GLY A 40 23.37 1.92 13.51
N GLY A 41 22.33 1.29 12.93
CA GLY A 41 20.94 1.73 13.01
C GLY A 41 20.22 1.68 11.66
N LEU A 42 19.19 0.83 11.54
CA LEU A 42 18.34 0.68 10.35
C LEU A 42 17.61 1.98 10.00
N GLU A 43 16.94 2.58 10.98
CA GLU A 43 16.12 3.77 10.77
C GLU A 43 16.95 4.97 10.27
N ALA A 44 18.08 5.27 10.91
CA ALA A 44 18.98 6.33 10.49
C ALA A 44 19.54 6.09 9.07
N ARG A 45 19.85 4.83 8.75
CA ARG A 45 20.38 4.45 7.43
C ARG A 45 19.31 4.59 6.33
N LEU A 46 18.10 4.12 6.56
CA LEU A 46 16.99 4.21 5.62
C LEU A 46 16.51 5.66 5.45
N LYS A 47 16.41 6.43 6.54
CA LYS A 47 16.07 7.86 6.49
C LYS A 47 17.05 8.63 5.61
N ARG A 48 18.35 8.30 5.66
CA ARG A 48 19.36 8.87 4.77
C ARG A 48 19.14 8.49 3.31
N HIS A 49 18.71 7.25 3.01
CA HIS A 49 18.43 6.84 1.63
C HIS A 49 17.26 7.60 1.02
N LEU A 50 16.22 7.82 1.82
CA LEU A 50 15.00 8.51 1.42
C LEU A 50 15.14 10.04 1.30
N GLN A 51 16.25 10.63 1.79
CA GLN A 51 16.51 12.06 1.65
C GLN A 51 16.87 12.43 0.20
N LYS A 52 16.07 13.31 -0.41
CA LYS A 52 16.27 13.78 -1.79
C LYS A 52 17.53 14.65 -1.97
N ARG A 53 17.87 15.49 -1.00
CA ARG A 53 19.06 16.35 -1.02
C ARG A 53 20.06 15.87 0.03
N LYS A 54 21.18 15.32 -0.43
CA LYS A 54 22.26 14.83 0.43
C LYS A 54 23.60 14.87 -0.30
N LYS A 55 24.68 14.98 0.47
CA LYS A 55 26.03 14.71 -0.06
C LYS A 55 26.11 13.24 -0.43
N THR A 56 26.45 12.95 -1.69
CA THR A 56 26.68 11.58 -2.16
C THR A 56 27.84 10.97 -1.41
N HIS A 57 27.63 9.79 -0.83
CA HIS A 57 28.63 9.11 -0.02
C HIS A 57 28.80 7.64 -0.43
N TRP A 58 27.71 6.95 -0.75
CA TRP A 58 27.73 5.56 -1.22
C TRP A 58 27.36 5.46 -2.69
N HIS A 59 27.75 4.38 -3.36
CA HIS A 59 27.40 4.12 -4.77
C HIS A 59 25.88 4.21 -5.01
N ILE A 60 25.08 3.73 -4.05
CA ILE A 60 23.62 3.80 -4.12
C ILE A 60 23.10 5.25 -4.16
N ASP A 61 23.77 6.21 -3.50
CA ASP A 61 23.35 7.62 -3.53
C ASP A 61 23.47 8.23 -4.95
N TYR A 62 24.42 7.75 -5.77
CA TYR A 62 24.56 8.17 -7.16
C TYR A 62 23.45 7.56 -8.02
N PHE A 63 23.19 6.26 -7.85
CA PHE A 63 22.17 5.56 -8.62
C PHE A 63 20.75 6.08 -8.33
N LEU A 64 20.47 6.48 -7.09
CA LEU A 64 19.21 7.10 -6.67
C LEU A 64 18.95 8.49 -7.28
N ARG A 65 19.89 9.06 -8.05
CA ARG A 65 19.62 10.27 -8.85
C ARG A 65 18.83 9.95 -10.12
N ALA A 66 18.90 8.72 -10.59
CA ALA A 66 18.22 8.25 -11.79
C ALA A 66 17.12 7.22 -11.50
N ALA A 67 17.21 6.52 -10.35
CA ALA A 67 16.28 5.48 -9.94
C ALA A 67 15.46 5.88 -8.70
N GLU A 68 14.27 5.32 -8.58
CA GLU A 68 13.34 5.55 -7.47
C GLU A 68 13.31 4.33 -6.53
N ILE A 69 13.23 4.57 -5.22
CA ILE A 69 12.97 3.51 -4.23
C ILE A 69 11.48 3.19 -4.27
N ILE A 70 11.15 1.95 -4.63
CA ILE A 70 9.77 1.46 -4.69
C ILE A 70 9.39 0.69 -3.43
N ASP A 71 10.37 0.04 -2.79
CA ASP A 71 10.13 -0.75 -1.58
C ASP A 71 11.42 -0.97 -0.77
N VAL A 72 11.29 -1.36 0.48
CA VAL A 72 12.39 -1.67 1.39
C VAL A 72 12.09 -2.93 2.17
N VAL A 73 12.94 -3.94 1.99
CA VAL A 73 12.91 -5.15 2.79
C VAL A 73 13.88 -5.01 3.96
N ILE A 74 13.37 -5.01 5.18
CA ILE A 74 14.18 -4.93 6.41
C ILE A 74 14.47 -6.33 6.95
N ILE A 75 15.72 -6.58 7.31
CA ILE A 75 16.19 -7.80 7.96
C ILE A 75 16.86 -7.43 9.27
N GLU A 76 16.09 -7.45 10.35
CA GLU A 76 16.58 -7.15 11.69
C GLU A 76 17.50 -8.24 12.19
N THR A 77 18.69 -7.86 12.62
CA THR A 77 19.67 -8.79 13.18
C THR A 77 20.79 -8.04 13.89
N ASN A 78 21.40 -8.71 14.87
CA ASN A 78 22.58 -8.21 15.56
C ASN A 78 23.90 -8.68 14.93
N ILE A 79 23.84 -9.54 13.90
CA ILE A 79 25.01 -10.04 13.15
C ILE A 79 25.07 -9.44 11.74
N ARG A 80 26.28 -9.28 11.18
CA ARG A 80 26.46 -8.78 9.80
C ARG A 80 26.09 -9.88 8.79
N ILE A 81 24.97 -9.71 8.11
CA ILE A 81 24.47 -10.69 7.11
C ILE A 81 24.41 -10.15 5.67
N GLU A 82 24.84 -8.91 5.43
CA GLU A 82 24.78 -8.25 4.12
C GLU A 82 25.39 -9.09 2.99
N CYS A 83 26.61 -9.59 3.19
CA CYS A 83 27.29 -10.43 2.19
C CYS A 83 26.55 -11.76 1.95
N SER A 84 25.95 -12.35 2.98
CA SER A 84 25.17 -13.58 2.85
C SER A 84 23.90 -13.35 2.03
N VAL A 85 23.21 -12.22 2.25
CA VAL A 85 22.03 -11.81 1.49
C VAL A 85 22.42 -11.49 0.03
N ALA A 86 23.53 -10.78 -0.18
CA ALA A 86 24.05 -10.49 -1.52
C ALA A 86 24.43 -11.79 -2.27
N SER A 87 25.10 -12.74 -1.60
CA SER A 87 25.42 -14.04 -2.18
C SER A 87 24.17 -14.82 -2.58
N PHE A 88 23.13 -14.80 -1.73
CA PHE A 88 21.86 -15.46 -2.04
C PHE A 88 21.19 -14.87 -3.28
N LEU A 89 21.08 -13.54 -3.38
CA LEU A 89 20.51 -12.89 -4.56
C LEU A 89 21.34 -13.13 -5.83
N GLY A 90 22.67 -13.13 -5.70
CA GLY A 90 23.59 -13.36 -6.80
C GLY A 90 23.47 -14.73 -7.48
N LYS A 91 22.82 -15.71 -6.83
CA LYS A 91 22.50 -17.02 -7.45
C LYS A 91 21.41 -16.92 -8.52
N SER A 92 20.53 -15.92 -8.40
CA SER A 92 19.34 -15.78 -9.26
C SER A 92 19.39 -14.55 -10.14
N TYR A 93 20.14 -13.51 -9.74
CA TYR A 93 20.18 -12.23 -10.42
C TYR A 93 21.62 -11.78 -10.70
N PRO A 94 21.88 -11.22 -11.89
CA PRO A 94 23.18 -10.68 -12.22
C PRO A 94 23.51 -9.47 -11.34
N ALA A 95 24.66 -9.53 -10.68
CA ALA A 95 25.19 -8.43 -9.89
C ALA A 95 25.84 -7.36 -10.78
N ILE A 96 25.65 -6.09 -10.43
CA ILE A 96 26.39 -4.97 -11.00
C ILE A 96 27.78 -4.96 -10.37
N ARG A 97 28.80 -5.19 -11.20
CA ARG A 97 30.16 -5.48 -10.76
C ARG A 97 30.72 -4.40 -9.82
N LYS A 98 31.24 -4.80 -8.67
CA LYS A 98 31.80 -3.98 -7.57
C LYS A 98 30.84 -2.95 -6.95
N PHE A 99 29.56 -2.91 -7.34
CA PHE A 99 28.63 -1.91 -6.83
C PHE A 99 28.30 -2.17 -5.36
N GLY A 100 28.68 -1.26 -4.45
CA GLY A 100 28.39 -1.40 -3.02
C GLY A 100 29.22 -2.45 -2.29
N ALA A 101 30.25 -3.00 -2.93
CA ALA A 101 31.11 -4.05 -2.40
C ALA A 101 32.55 -3.53 -2.17
N THR A 102 32.68 -2.30 -1.66
CA THR A 102 34.00 -1.65 -1.49
C THR A 102 34.80 -2.24 -0.33
N ASP A 103 34.12 -2.72 0.69
CA ASP A 103 34.66 -3.26 1.94
C ASP A 103 34.52 -4.79 2.04
N CYS A 104 34.17 -5.47 0.94
CA CYS A 104 34.00 -6.92 0.90
C CYS A 104 34.48 -7.52 -0.43
N LYS A 105 34.48 -8.85 -0.53
CA LYS A 105 34.89 -9.60 -1.75
C LYS A 105 33.71 -9.95 -2.66
N CYS A 106 32.52 -9.43 -2.41
CA CYS A 106 31.34 -9.74 -3.22
C CYS A 106 31.48 -9.17 -4.64
N ASN A 107 30.88 -9.86 -5.62
CA ASN A 107 30.84 -9.37 -7.00
C ASN A 107 30.09 -8.04 -7.14
N GLY A 108 29.20 -7.73 -6.20
CA GLY A 108 28.38 -6.52 -6.15
C GLY A 108 27.18 -6.76 -5.24
N HIS A 109 26.62 -5.69 -4.70
CA HIS A 109 25.44 -5.69 -3.83
C HIS A 109 24.20 -5.10 -4.51
N LEU A 110 24.33 -4.61 -5.74
CA LEU A 110 23.21 -4.20 -6.58
C LEU A 110 22.96 -5.28 -7.64
N PHE A 111 21.70 -5.69 -7.81
CA PHE A 111 21.30 -6.78 -8.70
C PHE A 111 20.22 -6.31 -9.67
N TYR A 112 20.30 -6.69 -10.94
CA TYR A 112 19.25 -6.40 -11.92
C TYR A 112 18.17 -7.49 -11.90
N LEU A 113 16.94 -7.09 -11.63
CA LEU A 113 15.78 -7.99 -11.49
C LEU A 113 15.01 -8.18 -12.81
N GLY A 114 15.27 -7.33 -13.82
CA GLY A 114 14.54 -7.34 -15.09
C GLY A 114 13.38 -6.35 -15.13
N LYS A 115 12.48 -6.52 -16.10
CA LYS A 115 11.33 -5.62 -16.31
C LYS A 115 10.13 -5.90 -15.40
N LYS A 116 10.07 -7.08 -14.76
CA LYS A 116 8.98 -7.51 -13.88
C LYS A 116 9.53 -7.88 -12.50
N ARG A 117 8.78 -7.59 -11.45
CA ARG A 117 9.20 -7.80 -10.05
C ARG A 117 8.72 -9.14 -9.46
N ASP A 118 7.76 -9.82 -10.07
CA ASP A 118 7.03 -10.96 -9.47
C ASP A 118 7.94 -12.10 -8.99
N SER A 119 8.99 -12.41 -9.75
CA SER A 119 9.95 -13.47 -9.38
C SER A 119 10.80 -13.12 -8.15
N PHE A 120 11.05 -11.83 -7.91
CA PHE A 120 11.86 -11.37 -6.78
C PHE A 120 11.11 -11.51 -5.45
N ASN A 121 9.82 -11.17 -5.42
CA ASN A 121 9.00 -11.32 -4.20
C ASN A 121 8.97 -12.79 -3.76
N ASN A 122 8.74 -13.71 -4.70
CA ASN A 122 8.77 -15.16 -4.45
C ASN A 122 10.16 -15.65 -3.98
N LEU A 123 11.25 -15.09 -4.50
CA LEU A 123 12.61 -15.47 -4.11
C LEU A 123 12.95 -14.99 -2.70
N ILE A 124 12.55 -13.77 -2.32
CA ILE A 124 12.75 -13.23 -0.97
C ILE A 124 11.98 -14.07 0.04
N GLU A 125 10.72 -14.40 -0.24
CA GLU A 125 9.91 -15.29 0.60
C GLU A 125 10.58 -16.67 0.82
N LYS A 126 11.07 -17.29 -0.26
CA LYS A 126 11.75 -18.60 -0.18
C LYS A 126 13.16 -18.53 0.46
N GLY A 127 13.87 -17.42 0.27
CA GLY A 127 15.25 -17.22 0.74
C GLY A 127 15.35 -16.92 2.23
N MET A 128 14.41 -16.15 2.76
CA MET A 128 14.37 -15.78 4.17
C MET A 128 14.11 -16.97 5.10
N LEU A 129 13.52 -18.06 4.58
CA LEU A 129 13.34 -19.32 5.32
C LEU A 129 14.64 -20.12 5.50
N LYS A 130 15.67 -19.89 4.66
CA LYS A 130 16.93 -20.64 4.66
C LYS A 130 18.05 -20.00 5.48
N ILE A 131 17.94 -18.71 5.83
CA ILE A 131 18.90 -18.03 6.69
C ILE A 131 18.49 -18.28 8.15
N SER A 132 18.86 -19.46 8.65
CA SER A 132 18.58 -19.91 10.02
C SER A 132 19.29 -19.02 11.05
N GLY A 133 18.50 -18.36 11.92
CA GLY A 133 19.02 -17.52 13.02
C GLY A 133 18.15 -16.34 13.46
N LEU A 134 16.88 -16.25 13.05
CA LEU A 134 15.99 -15.14 13.46
C LEU A 134 14.73 -15.67 14.13
N GLN A 135 14.73 -15.66 15.47
CA GLN A 135 13.53 -15.79 16.30
C GLN A 135 12.49 -14.67 16.03
N GLY A 136 12.84 -13.60 15.30
CA GLY A 136 11.90 -12.59 14.81
C GLY A 136 10.94 -13.06 13.69
N LEU A 137 11.05 -14.29 13.19
CA LEU A 137 10.13 -14.86 12.21
C LEU A 137 8.91 -15.57 12.83
N GLN A 138 8.84 -15.73 14.16
CA GLN A 138 7.55 -16.08 14.79
C GLN A 138 6.52 -14.95 14.55
N ASP A 139 6.98 -13.69 14.51
CA ASP A 139 6.13 -12.54 14.20
C ASP A 139 5.75 -12.45 12.71
N ARG A 140 6.56 -12.97 11.77
CA ARG A 140 6.18 -13.05 10.35
C ARG A 140 5.39 -14.29 9.95
N LYS A 141 5.51 -15.41 10.68
CA LYS A 141 4.52 -16.50 10.58
C LYS A 141 3.14 -16.04 11.08
N ARG A 142 3.09 -15.04 11.98
CA ARG A 142 1.87 -14.27 12.28
C ARG A 142 1.49 -13.29 11.16
N ALA A 143 2.47 -12.59 10.56
CA ALA A 143 2.25 -11.61 9.50
C ALA A 143 1.88 -12.16 8.11
N SER A 144 1.78 -13.48 7.91
CA SER A 144 1.13 -14.03 6.70
C SER A 144 -0.38 -14.15 6.85
N LYS A 145 -0.90 -14.13 8.09
CA LYS A 145 -2.32 -14.28 8.35
C LYS A 145 -2.97 -12.90 8.41
N ILE A 146 -3.91 -12.66 7.50
CA ILE A 146 -4.80 -11.51 7.58
C ILE A 146 -5.62 -11.66 8.87
N ARG A 147 -5.45 -10.72 9.81
CA ARG A 147 -6.17 -10.67 11.08
C ARG A 147 -7.25 -9.60 11.12
N GLY A 148 -7.24 -8.69 10.15
CA GLY A 148 -8.34 -7.75 9.98
C GLY A 148 -8.50 -7.27 8.55
N VAL A 149 -9.71 -6.85 8.24
CA VAL A 149 -10.08 -6.33 6.92
C VAL A 149 -10.66 -4.93 7.11
N LEU A 150 -10.10 -3.98 6.37
CA LEU A 150 -10.54 -2.59 6.33
C LEU A 150 -11.25 -2.35 5.00
N PHE A 151 -12.55 -2.14 5.05
CA PHE A 151 -13.39 -1.97 3.87
C PHE A 151 -13.62 -0.50 3.55
N ASP A 152 -13.61 -0.16 2.27
CA ASP A 152 -14.34 1.01 1.79
C ASP A 152 -15.85 0.82 1.95
N LEU A 153 -16.60 1.92 1.91
CA LEU A 153 -18.05 1.92 2.03
C LEU A 153 -18.73 1.90 0.67
N ASP A 154 -18.72 3.02 -0.05
CA ASP A 154 -19.46 3.21 -1.29
C ASP A 154 -18.88 2.36 -2.42
N GLY A 155 -19.72 1.59 -3.12
CA GLY A 155 -19.26 0.65 -4.14
C GLY A 155 -18.62 -0.61 -3.57
N THR A 156 -18.23 -0.63 -2.29
CA THR A 156 -17.63 -1.81 -1.66
C THR A 156 -18.61 -2.53 -0.75
N LEU A 157 -18.91 -1.98 0.44
CA LEU A 157 -19.92 -2.55 1.33
C LEU A 157 -21.34 -2.20 0.92
N THR A 158 -21.53 -1.13 0.15
CA THR A 158 -22.80 -0.76 -0.46
C THR A 158 -22.74 -0.98 -1.98
N LEU A 159 -23.90 -1.15 -2.61
CA LEU A 159 -23.97 -1.20 -4.06
C LEU A 159 -23.43 0.10 -4.68
N PRO A 160 -22.68 0.01 -5.80
CA PRO A 160 -22.23 1.19 -6.52
C PRO A 160 -23.42 1.98 -7.08
N GLY A 161 -23.25 3.29 -7.23
CA GLY A 161 -24.20 4.16 -7.93
C GLY A 161 -25.24 4.86 -7.05
N ALA A 162 -25.27 4.63 -5.74
CA ALA A 162 -26.14 5.41 -4.84
C ALA A 162 -25.77 6.91 -4.82
N ILE A 163 -24.47 7.22 -4.95
CA ILE A 163 -23.96 8.59 -5.04
C ILE A 163 -23.62 8.94 -6.49
N ASP A 164 -24.29 9.96 -7.03
CA ASP A 164 -24.07 10.45 -8.39
C ASP A 164 -22.92 11.48 -8.43
N PHE A 165 -21.68 10.97 -8.47
CA PHE A 165 -20.49 11.82 -8.55
C PHE A 165 -20.51 12.77 -9.77
N PRO A 166 -20.92 12.35 -10.99
CA PRO A 166 -21.08 13.27 -12.12
C PRO A 166 -22.05 14.44 -11.83
N ALA A 167 -23.19 14.19 -11.20
CA ALA A 167 -24.13 15.25 -10.84
C ALA A 167 -23.53 16.22 -9.81
N ILE A 168 -22.87 15.70 -8.77
CA ILE A 168 -22.19 16.51 -7.75
C ILE A 168 -21.16 17.42 -8.42
N LYS A 169 -20.30 16.87 -9.29
CA LYS A 169 -19.25 17.65 -9.96
C LYS A 169 -19.82 18.76 -10.85
N ARG A 170 -20.89 18.47 -11.61
CA ARG A 170 -21.57 19.47 -12.44
C ARG A 170 -22.14 20.61 -11.60
N GLU A 171 -22.79 20.31 -10.50
CA GLU A 171 -23.38 21.33 -9.64
C GLU A 171 -22.34 22.19 -8.91
N MET A 172 -21.21 21.58 -8.52
CA MET A 172 -20.08 22.30 -7.91
C MET A 172 -19.27 23.13 -8.90
N GLY A 173 -19.34 22.83 -10.20
CA GLY A 173 -18.36 23.31 -11.18
C GLY A 173 -16.99 22.64 -11.06
N CYS A 174 -16.93 21.46 -10.44
CA CYS A 174 -15.71 20.67 -10.27
C CYS A 174 -15.29 20.04 -11.61
N PRO A 175 -14.04 20.27 -12.09
CA PRO A 175 -13.59 19.71 -13.36
C PRO A 175 -13.60 18.18 -13.39
N ILE A 176 -13.82 17.63 -14.59
CA ILE A 176 -13.72 16.19 -14.84
C ILE A 176 -12.28 15.75 -14.54
N GLY A 177 -12.13 14.68 -13.76
CA GLY A 177 -10.83 14.17 -13.31
C GLY A 177 -10.33 14.73 -11.98
N VAL A 178 -10.86 15.85 -11.47
CA VAL A 178 -10.48 16.37 -10.15
C VAL A 178 -11.33 15.68 -9.07
N PRO A 179 -10.70 15.11 -8.03
CA PRO A 179 -11.42 14.58 -6.86
C PRO A 179 -12.19 15.66 -6.09
N ILE A 180 -13.39 15.34 -5.59
CA ILE A 180 -14.32 16.35 -5.02
C ILE A 180 -13.77 17.03 -3.77
N LEU A 181 -13.24 16.28 -2.80
CA LEU A 181 -12.77 16.90 -1.55
C LEU A 181 -11.56 17.82 -1.80
N GLU A 182 -10.67 17.41 -2.68
CA GLU A 182 -9.49 18.17 -3.08
C GLU A 182 -9.88 19.44 -3.82
N TYR A 183 -10.92 19.37 -4.66
CA TYR A 183 -11.49 20.55 -5.31
C TYR A 183 -12.09 21.54 -4.29
N ILE A 184 -12.83 21.05 -3.30
CA ILE A 184 -13.40 21.90 -2.24
C ILE A 184 -12.27 22.58 -1.46
N GLU A 185 -11.24 21.82 -1.07
CA GLU A 185 -10.12 22.37 -0.30
C GLU A 185 -9.29 23.39 -1.06
N SER A 186 -9.22 23.29 -2.40
CA SER A 186 -8.52 24.26 -3.23
C SER A 186 -9.29 25.58 -3.44
N GLN A 187 -10.57 25.65 -3.09
CA GLN A 187 -11.36 26.86 -3.28
C GLN A 187 -11.10 27.93 -2.20
N PRO A 188 -11.36 29.23 -2.49
CA PRO A 188 -11.35 30.28 -1.49
C PRO A 188 -12.34 30.00 -0.35
N GLU A 189 -12.00 30.42 0.88
CA GLU A 189 -12.77 30.10 2.09
C GLU A 189 -14.26 30.47 1.97
N GLY A 190 -14.57 31.63 1.37
CA GLY A 190 -15.95 32.08 1.14
C GLY A 190 -16.78 31.24 0.16
N GLN A 191 -16.17 30.27 -0.55
CA GLN A 191 -16.88 29.33 -1.43
C GLN A 191 -17.01 27.92 -0.83
N LYS A 192 -16.16 27.55 0.13
CA LYS A 192 -16.09 26.18 0.66
C LYS A 192 -17.40 25.74 1.30
N GLU A 193 -18.03 26.61 2.09
CA GLU A 193 -19.30 26.31 2.80
C GLU A 193 -20.41 25.87 1.83
N ARG A 194 -20.59 26.61 0.74
CA ARG A 194 -21.55 26.24 -0.32
C ARG A 194 -21.24 24.88 -0.92
N LEU A 195 -19.98 24.59 -1.21
CA LEU A 195 -19.59 23.31 -1.83
C LEU A 195 -19.77 22.14 -0.86
N TRP A 196 -19.41 22.31 0.40
CA TRP A 196 -19.69 21.32 1.46
C TRP A 196 -21.19 21.05 1.58
N THR A 197 -22.02 22.08 1.53
CA THR A 197 -23.48 21.96 1.57
C THR A 197 -24.02 21.16 0.39
N ILE A 198 -23.49 21.38 -0.83
CA ILE A 198 -23.84 20.60 -2.02
C ILE A 198 -23.48 19.14 -1.79
N LEU A 199 -22.24 18.84 -1.37
CA LEU A 199 -21.78 17.48 -1.13
C LEU A 199 -22.65 16.77 -0.10
N GLU A 200 -22.86 17.39 1.05
CA GLU A 200 -23.60 16.79 2.16
C GLU A 200 -25.04 16.45 1.77
N ARG A 201 -25.72 17.33 1.05
CA ARG A 201 -27.09 17.06 0.55
C ARG A 201 -27.12 15.87 -0.40
N HIS A 202 -26.13 15.71 -1.28
CA HIS A 202 -26.06 14.54 -2.17
C HIS A 202 -25.70 13.26 -1.40
N GLU A 203 -24.78 13.33 -0.43
CA GLU A 203 -24.46 12.21 0.46
C GLU A 203 -25.67 11.76 1.28
N GLN A 204 -26.47 12.70 1.80
CA GLN A 204 -27.68 12.40 2.58
C GLN A 204 -28.74 11.68 1.74
N ARG A 205 -28.93 12.07 0.48
CA ARG A 205 -29.83 11.40 -0.47
C ARG A 205 -29.30 10.02 -0.84
N ALA A 206 -28.01 9.92 -1.15
CA ALA A 206 -27.36 8.64 -1.45
C ALA A 206 -27.52 7.66 -0.28
N ALA A 207 -27.34 8.12 0.95
CA ALA A 207 -27.52 7.31 2.15
C ALA A 207 -28.97 6.83 2.38
N GLU A 208 -29.99 7.52 1.85
CA GLU A 208 -31.40 7.08 1.95
C GLU A 208 -31.70 5.86 1.10
N ILE A 209 -31.15 5.86 -0.11
CA ILE A 209 -31.38 4.85 -1.13
C ILE A 209 -30.29 3.77 -1.16
N SER A 210 -29.22 3.94 -0.38
CA SER A 210 -28.12 3.00 -0.29
C SER A 210 -28.58 1.65 0.22
N LEU A 211 -28.06 0.59 -0.39
CA LEU A 211 -28.32 -0.80 -0.04
C LEU A 211 -26.99 -1.54 0.15
N PRO A 212 -26.92 -2.52 1.07
CA PRO A 212 -25.76 -3.39 1.20
C PRO A 212 -25.40 -4.04 -0.15
N ASN A 213 -24.10 -4.16 -0.43
CA ASN A 213 -23.62 -4.85 -1.62
C ASN A 213 -23.99 -6.34 -1.56
N VAL A 214 -24.03 -6.98 -2.73
CA VAL A 214 -24.35 -8.41 -2.86
C VAL A 214 -23.42 -9.23 -1.97
N ASN A 215 -24.01 -10.00 -1.05
CA ASN A 215 -23.33 -10.82 -0.06
C ASN A 215 -22.42 -10.06 0.93
N ALA A 216 -22.54 -8.74 1.07
CA ALA A 216 -21.72 -7.96 2.00
C ALA A 216 -21.91 -8.41 3.45
N GLU A 217 -23.15 -8.50 3.91
CA GLU A 217 -23.46 -8.91 5.28
C GLU A 217 -23.02 -10.34 5.58
N GLN A 218 -23.22 -11.24 4.62
CA GLN A 218 -22.80 -12.65 4.69
C GLN A 218 -21.27 -12.74 4.79
N CYS A 219 -20.55 -11.97 3.99
CA CYS A 219 -19.09 -11.91 4.04
C CYS A 219 -18.60 -11.37 5.39
N LEU A 220 -19.14 -10.25 5.86
CA LEU A 220 -18.77 -9.65 7.15
C LEU A 220 -19.02 -10.64 8.31
N LYS A 221 -20.17 -11.33 8.32
CA LYS A 221 -20.46 -12.38 9.29
C LYS A 221 -19.46 -13.53 9.24
N ALA A 222 -19.15 -14.03 8.05
CA ALA A 222 -18.22 -15.13 7.86
C ALA A 222 -16.79 -14.76 8.31
N LEU A 223 -16.35 -13.53 8.02
CA LEU A 223 -15.05 -13.02 8.49
C LEU A 223 -15.02 -12.89 10.02
N LYS A 224 -16.08 -12.32 10.62
CA LYS A 224 -16.18 -12.21 12.08
C LYS A 224 -16.16 -13.58 12.77
N ALA A 225 -16.87 -14.57 12.19
CA ALA A 225 -16.86 -15.95 12.68
C ALA A 225 -15.45 -16.60 12.63
N ARG A 226 -14.57 -16.14 11.75
CA ARG A 226 -13.15 -16.54 11.68
C ARG A 226 -12.23 -15.75 12.63
N GLY A 227 -12.81 -14.89 13.48
CA GLY A 227 -12.05 -14.03 14.40
C GLY A 227 -11.31 -12.88 13.73
N VAL A 228 -11.73 -12.50 12.52
CA VAL A 228 -11.15 -11.39 11.76
C VAL A 228 -11.78 -10.09 12.25
N ARG A 229 -10.93 -9.10 12.54
CA ARG A 229 -11.36 -7.75 12.92
C ARG A 229 -11.82 -6.98 11.70
N LEU A 230 -12.88 -6.20 11.84
CA LEU A 230 -13.52 -5.50 10.73
C LEU A 230 -13.39 -4.00 10.96
N GLY A 231 -13.09 -3.28 9.88
CA GLY A 231 -13.11 -1.83 9.90
C GLY A 231 -13.73 -1.25 8.64
N ILE A 232 -14.13 0.01 8.73
CA ILE A 232 -14.57 0.85 7.60
C ILE A 232 -13.62 2.05 7.47
N ILE A 233 -13.25 2.39 6.24
CA ILE A 233 -12.59 3.65 5.89
C ILE A 233 -13.30 4.30 4.70
N THR A 234 -13.86 5.49 4.90
CA THR A 234 -14.64 6.17 3.86
C THR A 234 -14.30 7.66 3.80
N ARG A 235 -14.69 8.27 2.68
CA ARG A 235 -14.64 9.72 2.45
C ARG A 235 -15.95 10.43 2.86
N ASN A 236 -16.94 9.68 3.34
CA ASN A 236 -18.22 10.20 3.80
C ASN A 236 -18.15 10.74 5.22
N SER A 237 -19.09 11.61 5.56
CA SER A 237 -19.28 12.08 6.93
C SER A 237 -19.73 10.97 7.89
N ALA A 238 -19.49 11.17 9.19
CA ALA A 238 -19.98 10.27 10.22
C ALA A 238 -21.51 10.11 10.20
N SER A 239 -22.25 11.19 9.92
CA SER A 239 -23.71 11.16 9.81
C SER A 239 -24.20 10.30 8.64
N SER A 240 -23.53 10.39 7.48
CA SER A 240 -23.81 9.56 6.32
C SER A 240 -23.54 8.09 6.59
N VAL A 241 -22.39 7.76 7.21
CA VAL A 241 -22.04 6.37 7.58
C VAL A 241 -23.10 5.75 8.49
N LYS A 242 -23.53 6.47 9.53
CA LYS A 242 -24.58 6.01 10.44
C LYS A 242 -25.89 5.69 9.72
N LYS A 243 -26.29 6.56 8.78
CA LYS A 243 -27.51 6.38 7.99
C LYS A 243 -27.39 5.19 7.03
N VAL A 244 -26.24 5.02 6.37
CA VAL A 244 -25.97 3.85 5.52
C VAL A 244 -25.98 2.56 6.33
N LEU A 245 -25.29 2.50 7.46
CA LEU A 245 -25.25 1.31 8.31
C LEU A 245 -26.62 0.95 8.90
N SER A 246 -27.54 1.91 9.06
CA SER A 246 -28.93 1.62 9.47
C SER A 246 -29.71 0.78 8.44
N LYS A 247 -29.23 0.71 7.20
CA LYS A 247 -29.82 -0.11 6.13
C LYS A 247 -29.35 -1.56 6.14
N PHE A 248 -28.30 -1.86 6.91
CA PHE A 248 -27.81 -3.21 7.13
C PHE A 248 -28.71 -3.86 8.19
N GLN A 249 -29.16 -5.09 7.91
CA GLN A 249 -30.08 -5.82 8.78
C GLN A 249 -29.33 -6.66 9.82
N GLN A 250 -28.16 -7.15 9.43
CA GLN A 250 -27.43 -8.21 10.12
C GLN A 250 -26.11 -7.72 10.74
N VAL A 251 -25.74 -6.47 10.46
CA VAL A 251 -24.48 -5.83 10.86
C VAL A 251 -24.79 -4.43 11.36
N LYS A 252 -24.09 -3.99 12.40
CA LYS A 252 -24.26 -2.67 13.03
C LYS A 252 -22.89 -2.03 13.28
N GLU A 253 -22.87 -0.78 13.73
CA GLU A 253 -21.62 -0.04 14.04
C GLU A 253 -20.70 -0.81 14.99
N ASP A 254 -21.25 -1.48 16.01
CA ASP A 254 -20.52 -2.31 16.98
C ASP A 254 -19.86 -3.57 16.38
N THR A 255 -20.14 -3.86 15.11
CA THR A 255 -19.49 -4.96 14.40
C THR A 255 -18.09 -4.61 13.96
N PHE A 256 -17.77 -3.31 13.88
CA PHE A 256 -16.50 -2.82 13.39
C PHE A 256 -15.66 -2.29 14.55
N GLU A 257 -14.44 -2.77 14.71
CA GLU A 257 -13.49 -2.21 15.69
C GLU A 257 -12.99 -0.82 15.29
N ALA A 258 -13.13 -0.45 14.01
CA ALA A 258 -12.78 0.86 13.51
C ALA A 258 -13.77 1.35 12.44
N ILE A 259 -14.27 2.56 12.58
CA ILE A 259 -14.96 3.29 11.52
C ILE A 259 -14.23 4.62 11.39
N ILE A 260 -13.59 4.83 10.24
CA ILE A 260 -12.83 6.04 9.91
C ILE A 260 -13.62 6.84 8.88
N THR A 261 -14.14 7.99 9.30
CA THR A 261 -14.93 8.91 8.48
C THR A 261 -14.08 10.10 8.02
N ARG A 262 -14.65 10.94 7.15
CA ARG A 262 -14.01 12.14 6.60
C ARG A 262 -13.39 13.05 7.66
N GLU A 263 -14.05 13.23 8.79
CA GLU A 263 -13.65 14.16 9.84
C GLU A 263 -12.44 13.67 10.64
N MET A 264 -12.10 12.38 10.54
CA MET A 264 -11.12 11.75 11.41
C MET A 264 -9.71 11.71 10.81
N ALA A 265 -9.60 11.70 9.49
CA ALA A 265 -8.32 11.52 8.80
C ALA A 265 -8.32 12.19 7.43
N LEU A 266 -7.12 12.49 6.93
CA LEU A 266 -6.92 12.91 5.55
C LEU A 266 -7.52 11.89 4.58
N PRO A 267 -8.18 12.34 3.50
CA PRO A 267 -8.88 11.44 2.60
C PRO A 267 -7.93 10.51 1.85
N LYS A 268 -8.43 9.31 1.53
CA LYS A 268 -7.77 8.39 0.60
C LYS A 268 -7.46 9.14 -0.72
N PRO A 269 -6.25 9.02 -1.29
CA PRO A 269 -5.27 7.95 -1.10
C PRO A 269 -4.26 8.14 0.04
N HIS A 270 -4.39 9.17 0.88
CA HIS A 270 -3.48 9.38 2.00
C HIS A 270 -3.55 8.21 3.02
N PRO A 271 -2.41 7.69 3.53
CA PRO A 271 -2.39 6.49 4.36
C PRO A 271 -2.91 6.68 5.80
N GLN A 272 -3.01 7.92 6.29
CA GLN A 272 -3.34 8.23 7.69
C GLN A 272 -4.61 7.53 8.21
N GLY A 273 -5.66 7.45 7.39
CA GLY A 273 -6.89 6.76 7.78
C GLY A 273 -6.69 5.26 7.98
N VAL A 274 -5.87 4.61 7.13
CA VAL A 274 -5.55 3.18 7.23
C VAL A 274 -4.69 2.90 8.46
N GLU A 275 -3.72 3.77 8.74
CA GLU A 275 -2.90 3.67 9.97
C GLU A 275 -3.75 3.84 11.23
N MET A 276 -4.68 4.79 11.22
CA MET A 276 -5.61 5.01 12.33
C MET A 276 -6.52 3.79 12.54
N ALA A 277 -7.06 3.21 11.47
CA ALA A 277 -7.86 1.99 11.52
C ALA A 277 -7.04 0.83 12.11
N ALA A 278 -5.80 0.63 11.67
CA ALA A 278 -4.94 -0.45 12.17
C ALA A 278 -4.73 -0.37 13.69
N LYS A 279 -4.48 0.85 14.19
CA LYS A 279 -4.36 1.12 15.64
C LYS A 279 -5.65 0.81 16.40
N LYS A 280 -6.81 1.29 15.91
CA LYS A 280 -8.12 1.03 16.53
C LYS A 280 -8.47 -0.46 16.53
N MET A 281 -8.18 -1.16 15.44
CA MET A 281 -8.33 -2.61 15.29
C MET A 281 -7.27 -3.41 16.05
N ARG A 282 -6.25 -2.78 16.65
CA ARG A 282 -5.15 -3.45 17.37
C ARG A 282 -4.43 -4.51 16.52
N ILE A 283 -4.20 -4.18 15.25
CA ILE A 283 -3.42 -5.00 14.31
C ILE A 283 -2.32 -4.16 13.66
N THR A 284 -1.33 -4.83 13.06
CA THR A 284 -0.31 -4.15 12.25
C THR A 284 -0.77 -4.02 10.80
N PRO A 285 -0.25 -3.04 10.02
CA PRO A 285 -0.55 -2.93 8.60
C PRO A 285 -0.31 -4.23 7.82
N LEU A 286 0.75 -4.98 8.14
CA LEU A 286 1.09 -6.26 7.49
C LEU A 286 0.03 -7.35 7.71
N GLU A 287 -0.79 -7.24 8.75
CA GLU A 287 -1.86 -8.18 9.08
C GLU A 287 -3.23 -7.70 8.57
N MET A 288 -3.26 -6.57 7.87
CA MET A 288 -4.47 -5.95 7.34
C MET A 288 -4.64 -6.23 5.85
N LEU A 289 -5.89 -6.47 5.45
CA LEU A 289 -6.33 -6.39 4.07
C LEU A 289 -7.20 -5.15 3.89
N VAL A 290 -6.81 -4.23 3.02
CA VAL A 290 -7.65 -3.09 2.60
C VAL A 290 -8.45 -3.50 1.37
N VAL A 291 -9.77 -3.36 1.43
CA VAL A 291 -10.68 -3.77 0.36
C VAL A 291 -11.44 -2.54 -0.12
N GLY A 292 -11.39 -2.26 -1.42
CA GLY A 292 -12.13 -1.17 -2.03
C GLY A 292 -12.41 -1.44 -3.49
N ASP A 293 -13.20 -0.60 -4.14
CA ASP A 293 -13.49 -0.68 -5.58
C ASP A 293 -12.75 0.40 -6.38
N TYR A 294 -12.05 1.30 -5.69
CA TYR A 294 -11.35 2.42 -6.31
C TYR A 294 -9.83 2.39 -6.08
N ARG A 295 -9.10 3.05 -6.99
CA ARG A 295 -7.63 3.10 -6.95
C ARG A 295 -7.10 3.69 -5.64
N PHE A 296 -7.83 4.60 -5.01
CA PHE A 296 -7.38 5.24 -3.78
C PHE A 296 -7.28 4.28 -2.59
N ASP A 297 -8.11 3.24 -2.54
CA ASP A 297 -8.03 2.19 -1.52
C ASP A 297 -6.74 1.40 -1.63
N ILE A 298 -6.38 1.09 -2.89
CA ILE A 298 -5.18 0.33 -3.21
C ILE A 298 -3.92 1.13 -2.87
N ILE A 299 -3.89 2.42 -3.21
CA ILE A 299 -2.76 3.30 -2.84
C ILE A 299 -2.65 3.40 -1.32
N ALA A 300 -3.75 3.72 -0.63
CA ALA A 300 -3.74 3.96 0.81
C ALA A 300 -3.26 2.74 1.60
N GLY A 301 -3.66 1.52 1.20
CA GLY A 301 -3.20 0.28 1.81
C GLY A 301 -1.73 -0.05 1.49
N LYS A 302 -1.34 0.02 0.21
CA LYS A 302 0.00 -0.37 -0.25
C LYS A 302 1.10 0.50 0.37
N VAL A 303 0.87 1.80 0.51
CA VAL A 303 1.87 2.75 1.04
C VAL A 303 2.35 2.35 2.45
N ILE A 304 1.50 1.70 3.24
CA ILE A 304 1.83 1.26 4.60
C ILE A 304 2.12 -0.24 4.72
N GLY A 305 2.22 -0.94 3.60
CA GLY A 305 2.51 -2.38 3.54
C GLY A 305 1.32 -3.29 3.81
N ALA A 306 0.09 -2.78 3.84
CA ALA A 306 -1.09 -3.64 3.91
C ALA A 306 -1.30 -4.39 2.59
N LYS A 307 -1.89 -5.59 2.68
CA LYS A 307 -2.41 -6.25 1.48
C LYS A 307 -3.63 -5.49 0.98
N THR A 308 -3.89 -5.55 -0.32
CA THR A 308 -5.05 -4.87 -0.91
C THR A 308 -5.86 -5.77 -1.83
N ALA A 309 -7.18 -5.62 -1.81
CA ALA A 309 -8.10 -6.26 -2.74
C ALA A 309 -8.92 -5.21 -3.47
N LEU A 310 -8.96 -5.30 -4.80
CA LEU A 310 -9.80 -4.46 -5.65
C LEU A 310 -11.06 -5.22 -6.06
N LEU A 311 -12.21 -4.72 -5.60
CA LEU A 311 -13.54 -5.21 -5.99
C LEU A 311 -13.93 -4.65 -7.36
N LYS A 312 -14.34 -5.53 -8.26
CA LYS A 312 -14.80 -5.17 -9.60
C LYS A 312 -16.30 -4.97 -9.63
N ASN A 313 -16.72 -3.72 -9.78
CA ASN A 313 -18.13 -3.35 -9.90
C ASN A 313 -18.65 -3.26 -11.35
N THR A 314 -17.79 -3.44 -12.35
CA THR A 314 -18.15 -3.27 -13.76
C THR A 314 -17.83 -4.51 -14.59
N VAL A 315 -18.55 -4.67 -15.71
CA VAL A 315 -18.25 -5.71 -16.70
C VAL A 315 -16.95 -5.42 -17.47
N MET A 316 -16.54 -4.15 -17.55
CA MET A 316 -15.31 -3.72 -18.23
C MET A 316 -14.08 -4.44 -17.65
N PRO A 317 -13.11 -4.87 -18.47
CA PRO A 317 -11.89 -5.50 -17.97
C PRO A 317 -11.18 -4.56 -17.00
N TYR A 318 -10.43 -5.13 -16.05
CA TYR A 318 -9.58 -4.32 -15.19
C TYR A 318 -8.60 -3.51 -16.04
N ASP A 319 -8.35 -2.26 -15.64
CA ASP A 319 -7.31 -1.44 -16.24
C ASP A 319 -5.95 -2.18 -16.10
N PRO A 320 -5.32 -2.59 -17.23
CA PRO A 320 -4.04 -3.30 -17.22
C PRO A 320 -2.90 -2.43 -16.68
N ASP A 321 -3.05 -1.10 -16.72
CA ASP A 321 -2.06 -0.12 -16.29
C ASP A 321 -2.38 0.46 -14.89
N LEU A 322 -3.31 -0.16 -14.14
CA LEU A 322 -3.64 0.25 -12.78
C LEU A 322 -2.43 0.08 -11.84
N GLU A 323 -1.82 1.21 -11.49
CA GLU A 323 -0.73 1.29 -10.52
C GLU A 323 -1.16 2.03 -9.24
N PRO A 324 -0.90 1.53 -8.02
CA PRO A 324 -0.26 0.26 -7.72
C PRO A 324 -1.20 -0.92 -7.96
N ILE A 325 -0.62 -2.04 -8.40
CA ILE A 325 -1.35 -3.28 -8.66
C ILE A 325 -1.88 -3.86 -7.31
N PRO A 326 -3.18 -4.18 -7.19
CA PRO A 326 -3.71 -4.79 -5.98
C PRO A 326 -3.19 -6.22 -5.79
N ASP A 327 -3.05 -6.69 -4.54
CA ASP A 327 -2.66 -8.09 -4.27
C ASP A 327 -3.72 -9.08 -4.73
N TYR A 328 -4.99 -8.70 -4.59
CA TYR A 328 -6.13 -9.50 -5.01
C TYR A 328 -7.07 -8.69 -5.90
N ARG A 329 -7.61 -9.36 -6.92
CA ARG A 329 -8.69 -8.86 -7.75
C ARG A 329 -9.89 -9.77 -7.51
N ILE A 330 -10.99 -9.22 -7.03
CA ILE A 330 -12.19 -9.97 -6.68
C ILE A 330 -13.39 -9.43 -7.46
N SER A 331 -14.31 -10.30 -7.84
CA SER A 331 -15.59 -9.90 -8.45
C SER A 331 -16.74 -9.95 -7.45
N THR A 332 -16.57 -10.63 -6.32
CA THR A 332 -17.53 -10.61 -5.20
C THR A 332 -16.81 -10.54 -3.86
N LEU A 333 -17.46 -9.94 -2.84
CA LEU A 333 -16.91 -9.89 -1.49
C LEU A 333 -16.68 -11.27 -0.86
N MET A 334 -17.45 -12.29 -1.26
CA MET A 334 -17.29 -13.65 -0.74
C MET A 334 -15.95 -14.30 -1.13
N GLU A 335 -15.31 -13.84 -2.21
CA GLU A 335 -14.00 -14.36 -2.62
C GLU A 335 -12.89 -14.04 -1.61
N LEU A 336 -13.08 -13.02 -0.76
CA LEU A 336 -12.18 -12.69 0.34
C LEU A 336 -11.94 -13.89 1.25
N LEU A 337 -12.95 -14.75 1.44
CA LEU A 337 -12.87 -15.93 2.27
C LEU A 337 -11.87 -16.98 1.76
N ARG A 338 -11.44 -16.90 0.49
CA ARG A 338 -10.40 -17.79 -0.06
C ARG A 338 -8.99 -17.38 0.39
N TYR A 339 -8.80 -16.11 0.75
CA TYR A 339 -7.50 -15.54 1.09
C TYR A 339 -7.31 -15.35 2.60
N ILE A 340 -8.38 -15.50 3.39
CA ILE A 340 -8.37 -15.26 4.84
C ILE A 340 -8.70 -16.59 5.55
N PRO A 341 -7.71 -17.31 6.08
CA PRO A 341 -7.87 -18.66 6.62
C PRO A 341 -8.54 -18.72 8.00
#